data_AF-A0AAD1DUY6-F1
#
_entry.id   AF-A0AAD1DUY6-F1
#
_cell.length_a   1.000
_cell.length_b   1.000
_cell.length_c   1.000
_cell.angle_alpha   90.00
_cell.angle_beta   90.00
_cell.angle_gamma   90.00
#
_symmetry.space_group_name_H-M   'P 1'
#
loop_
_entity.id
_entity.type
_entity.pdbx_description
1 polymer ?
#
loop_
_entity_poly.entity_id
_entity_poly.type
_entity_poly.pdbx_seq_one_letter_code
_entity_poly.pdbx_strand_id
1 'polypeptide(L)'
;MRNRERECLILIDDYDYGFEMPTPCDCGEWFDLHDGYGSKTKNVTICSNCHEIEEEIEDFQNEIDELKTAITNGENRRQNKKQLKLVKMKLKEKQSELIKRKF
;
A
#
# COMPACT_ATOMS: atom_id res chain seq x y z
N MET A 1 21.91 -40.52 49.42
CA MET A 1 20.90 -39.59 48.88
C MET A 1 21.63 -38.35 48.39
N ARG A 2 21.95 -38.27 47.10
CA ARG A 2 22.47 -37.04 46.50
C ARG A 2 21.39 -36.56 45.54
N ASN A 3 20.71 -35.50 45.99
CA ASN A 3 19.55 -34.94 45.32
C ASN A 3 19.95 -34.47 43.92
N ARG A 4 19.13 -34.89 42.94
CA ARG A 4 19.18 -34.43 41.56
C ARG A 4 18.96 -32.92 41.56
N GLU A 5 19.99 -32.16 41.23
CA GLU A 5 19.83 -30.79 40.75
C GLU A 5 19.10 -30.92 39.41
N ARG A 6 17.77 -30.75 39.45
CA ARG A 6 16.95 -30.73 38.25
C ARG A 6 17.36 -29.49 37.46
N GLU A 7 17.88 -29.76 36.27
CA GLU A 7 18.00 -28.83 35.16
C GLU A 7 16.67 -28.06 35.01
N CYS A 8 16.65 -26.79 35.39
CA CYS A 8 15.65 -25.84 34.91
C CYS A 8 16.22 -25.16 33.67
N LEU A 9 16.42 -25.95 32.61
CA LEU A 9 16.49 -25.41 31.25
C LEU A 9 15.05 -25.05 30.88
N ILE A 10 14.68 -23.80 31.12
CA ILE A 10 13.51 -23.21 30.51
C ILE A 10 13.86 -23.08 29.02
N LEU A 11 13.53 -24.11 28.25
CA LEU A 11 13.46 -24.02 26.80
C LEU A 11 12.34 -23.02 26.50
N ILE A 12 12.73 -21.79 26.18
CA ILE A 12 11.85 -20.80 25.56
C ILE A 12 11.77 -21.19 24.08
N ASP A 13 11.16 -22.35 23.83
CA ASP A 13 10.72 -22.71 22.49
C ASP A 13 9.35 -22.02 22.29
N ASP A 14 9.16 -21.45 21.10
CA ASP A 14 7.93 -20.83 20.56
C ASP A 14 7.81 -19.29 20.61
N TYR A 15 8.89 -18.54 20.36
CA TYR A 15 8.74 -17.17 19.83
C TYR A 15 8.34 -17.23 18.35
N ASP A 16 7.06 -17.46 18.09
CA ASP A 16 6.43 -17.21 16.81
C ASP A 16 6.46 -15.69 16.54
N TYR A 17 7.45 -15.25 15.77
CA TYR A 17 7.79 -13.84 15.48
C TYR A 17 6.80 -13.23 14.47
N GLY A 18 5.50 -13.42 14.70
CA GLY A 18 4.43 -12.85 13.90
C GLY A 18 4.14 -11.42 14.34
N PHE A 19 4.84 -10.46 13.73
CA PHE A 19 4.85 -9.01 14.01
C PHE A 19 5.64 -8.59 15.27
N GLU A 20 6.83 -8.01 15.07
CA GLU A 20 7.64 -7.38 16.12
C GLU A 20 6.96 -6.10 16.62
N MET A 21 6.36 -5.33 15.70
CA MET A 21 5.63 -4.10 16.00
C MET A 21 4.30 -4.04 15.22
N PRO A 22 3.25 -4.75 15.68
CA PRO A 22 1.95 -4.75 15.02
C PRO A 22 1.35 -3.34 15.03
N THR A 23 1.10 -2.83 13.82
CA THR A 23 0.59 -1.48 13.57
C THR A 23 -0.70 -1.59 12.76
N PRO A 24 -1.77 -0.89 13.14
CA PRO A 24 -3.01 -0.87 12.36
C PRO A 24 -2.86 0.04 11.15
N CYS A 25 -3.35 -0.41 9.99
CA CYS A 25 -3.53 0.43 8.81
C CYS A 25 -4.95 1.01 8.79
N ASP A 26 -5.12 2.15 8.11
CA ASP A 26 -6.42 2.76 7.82
C ASP A 26 -7.38 1.83 7.05
N CYS A 27 -6.87 0.77 6.41
CA CYS A 27 -7.70 -0.24 5.76
C CYS A 27 -8.23 -1.35 6.68
N GLY A 28 -7.90 -1.29 7.99
CA GLY A 28 -8.28 -2.31 8.96
C GLY A 28 -7.37 -3.54 9.01
N GLU A 29 -6.39 -3.67 8.09
CA GLU A 29 -5.34 -4.69 8.17
C GLU A 29 -4.27 -4.31 9.20
N TRP A 30 -3.75 -5.31 9.89
CA TRP A 30 -2.58 -5.16 10.76
C TRP A 30 -1.33 -5.56 9.99
N PHE A 31 -0.25 -4.82 10.18
CA PHE A 31 1.03 -5.06 9.51
C PHE A 31 2.19 -4.75 10.48
N ASP A 32 3.41 -5.20 10.17
CA ASP A 32 4.59 -4.83 10.96
C ASP A 32 4.99 -3.40 10.62
N LEU A 33 5.29 -2.57 11.63
CA LEU A 33 5.76 -1.21 11.40
C LEU A 33 6.98 -1.15 10.46
N HIS A 34 7.86 -2.16 10.53
CA HIS A 34 9.05 -2.24 9.68
C HIS A 34 8.74 -2.58 8.22
N ASP A 35 7.58 -3.18 7.96
CA ASP A 35 7.05 -3.45 6.61
C ASP A 35 6.12 -2.33 6.11
N GLY A 36 5.98 -1.28 6.91
CA GLY A 36 5.16 -0.11 6.64
C GLY A 36 5.77 0.89 5.69
N TYR A 37 4.91 1.59 4.95
CA TYR A 37 5.30 2.68 4.07
C TYR A 37 4.65 3.98 4.53
N GLY A 38 5.32 5.11 4.32
CA GLY A 38 4.71 6.42 4.55
C GLY A 38 3.64 6.70 3.49
N SER A 39 2.45 7.13 3.92
CA SER A 39 1.43 7.61 2.97
C SER A 39 1.89 8.89 2.29
N LYS A 40 1.63 8.99 0.99
CA LYS A 40 1.92 10.23 0.21
C LYS A 40 0.85 11.30 0.46
N THR A 41 -0.34 10.89 0.91
CA THR A 41 -1.49 11.78 1.11
C THR A 41 -1.72 12.17 2.57
N LYS A 42 -1.13 11.41 3.51
CA LYS A 42 -1.31 11.57 4.94
C LYS A 42 0.02 11.40 5.66
N ASN A 43 0.17 12.03 6.82
CA ASN A 43 1.34 11.83 7.68
C ASN A 43 1.18 10.58 8.58
N VAL A 44 0.90 9.42 7.98
CA VAL A 44 0.72 8.14 8.69
C VAL A 44 1.45 7.01 7.95
N THR A 45 1.80 5.95 8.67
CA THR A 45 2.33 4.71 8.08
C THR A 45 1.16 3.82 7.67
N ILE A 46 1.23 3.25 6.47
CA ILE A 46 0.22 2.36 5.87
C ILE A 46 0.85 1.04 5.47
N CYS A 47 0.01 0.01 5.31
CA CYS A 47 0.47 -1.29 4.80
C CYS A 47 0.91 -1.20 3.33
N SER A 48 1.72 -2.17 2.90
CA SER A 48 2.20 -2.30 1.51
C SER A 48 1.08 -2.20 0.47
N ASN A 49 -0.03 -2.90 0.70
CA ASN A 49 -1.18 -2.89 -0.21
C ASN A 49 -1.78 -1.49 -0.42
N CYS A 50 -1.91 -0.72 0.66
CA CYS A 50 -2.43 0.65 0.55
C CYS A 50 -1.43 1.57 -0.12
N HIS A 51 -0.14 1.34 0.13
CA HIS A 51 0.93 2.08 -0.52
C HIS A 51 0.95 1.84 -2.03
N GLU A 52 0.90 0.58 -2.47
CA GLU A 52 0.84 0.21 -3.89
C GLU A 52 -0.35 0.88 -4.61
N ILE A 53 -1.52 0.93 -3.98
CA ILE A 53 -2.67 1.63 -4.57
C ILE A 53 -2.42 3.15 -4.64
N GLU A 54 -1.80 3.75 -3.62
CA GLU A 54 -1.42 5.17 -3.69
C GLU A 54 -0.43 5.45 -4.83
N GLU A 55 0.54 4.55 -5.06
CA GLU A 55 1.49 4.66 -6.18
C GLU A 55 0.80 4.53 -7.53
N GLU A 56 -0.07 3.54 -7.72
CA GLU A 56 -0.83 3.37 -8.97
C GLU A 56 -1.71 4.58 -9.27
N ILE A 57 -2.30 5.20 -8.24
CA ILE A 57 -3.10 6.44 -8.38
C ILE A 57 -2.21 7.58 -8.88
N GLU A 58 -1.00 7.72 -8.35
CA GLU A 58 -0.04 8.75 -8.77
C GLU A 58 0.41 8.52 -10.22
N ASP A 59 0.72 7.29 -10.59
CA ASP A 59 1.10 6.92 -11.96
C ASP A 59 0.01 7.27 -12.97
N PHE A 60 -1.25 6.95 -12.66
CA PHE A 60 -2.37 7.33 -13.52
C PHE A 60 -2.60 8.84 -13.59
N GLN A 61 -2.31 9.59 -12.52
CA GLN A 61 -2.38 11.05 -12.55
C GLN A 61 -1.31 11.64 -13.47
N ASN A 62 -0.09 11.14 -13.37
CA ASN A 62 1.03 11.54 -14.23
C ASN A 62 0.70 11.24 -15.71
N GLU A 63 0.23 10.02 -16.03
CA GLU A 63 -0.17 9.64 -17.39
C GLU A 63 -1.29 10.56 -17.93
N ILE A 64 -2.26 10.93 -17.09
CA ILE A 64 -3.33 11.88 -17.45
C ILE A 64 -2.75 13.25 -17.83
N ASP A 65 -1.76 13.74 -17.09
CA ASP A 65 -1.17 15.05 -17.31
C ASP A 65 -0.26 15.07 -18.55
N GLU A 66 0.48 13.99 -18.80
CA GLU A 66 1.20 13.78 -20.07
C GLU A 66 0.24 13.76 -21.26
N LEU A 67 -0.83 12.98 -21.19
CA LEU A 67 -1.83 12.89 -22.26
C LEU A 67 -2.53 14.23 -22.50
N LYS A 68 -2.82 15.01 -21.45
CA LYS A 68 -3.36 16.37 -21.59
C LYS A 68 -2.36 17.27 -22.34
N THR A 69 -1.09 17.22 -21.96
CA THR A 69 -0.03 18.01 -22.58
C THR A 69 0.13 17.66 -24.06
N ALA A 70 0.12 16.37 -24.41
CA ALA A 70 0.16 15.92 -25.80
C ALA A 70 -1.07 16.41 -26.60
N ILE A 71 -2.27 16.39 -26.01
CA ILE A 71 -3.49 16.90 -26.65
C ILE A 71 -3.41 18.41 -26.90
N THR A 72 -2.90 19.18 -25.93
CA THR A 72 -2.73 20.64 -26.08
C THR A 72 -1.72 20.96 -27.17
N ASN A 73 -0.63 20.20 -27.24
CA ASN A 73 0.40 20.33 -28.28
C ASN A 73 -0.07 19.92 -29.68
N GLY A 74 -1.22 19.22 -29.78
CA GLY A 74 -1.81 18.83 -31.06
C GLY A 74 -1.46 17.42 -31.52
N GLU A 75 -0.70 16.68 -30.74
CA GLU A 75 -0.27 15.33 -31.04
C GLU A 75 -1.43 14.35 -30.90
N ASN A 76 -1.66 13.53 -31.94
CA ASN A 76 -2.58 12.39 -31.95
C ASN A 76 -3.89 12.60 -31.18
N ARG A 77 -4.48 13.81 -31.30
CA ARG A 77 -5.58 14.30 -30.43
C ARG A 77 -6.73 13.30 -30.28
N ARG A 78 -7.07 12.57 -31.33
CA ARG A 78 -8.16 11.59 -31.32
C ARG A 78 -7.82 10.36 -30.47
N GLN A 79 -6.61 9.82 -30.58
CA GLN A 79 -6.17 8.65 -29.81
C GLN A 79 -5.92 9.03 -28.35
N ASN A 80 -5.20 10.13 -28.12
CA ASN A 80 -4.89 10.59 -26.77
C ASN A 80 -6.17 10.92 -25.97
N LYS A 81 -7.20 11.49 -26.61
CA LYS A 81 -8.52 11.68 -25.96
C LYS A 81 -9.21 10.37 -25.57
N LYS A 82 -9.01 9.28 -26.33
CA LYS A 82 -9.57 7.96 -25.98
C LYS A 82 -8.81 7.37 -24.79
N GLN A 83 -7.48 7.37 -24.84
CA GLN A 83 -6.63 6.92 -23.73
C GLN A 83 -6.92 7.71 -22.47
N LEU A 84 -7.03 9.04 -22.56
CA LEU A 84 -7.35 9.91 -21.43
C LEU A 84 -8.67 9.53 -20.75
N LYS A 85 -9.69 9.10 -21.50
CA LYS A 85 -10.94 8.60 -20.92
C LYS A 85 -10.74 7.27 -20.19
N LEU A 86 -9.98 6.35 -20.79
CA LEU A 86 -9.69 5.03 -20.22
C LEU A 86 -8.90 5.16 -18.91
N VAL A 87 -7.82 5.93 -18.91
CA VAL A 87 -6.97 6.14 -17.73
C VAL A 87 -7.75 6.83 -16.62
N LYS A 88 -8.59 7.82 -16.94
CA LYS A 88 -9.51 8.44 -15.96
C LYS A 88 -10.50 7.46 -15.35
N MET A 89 -10.94 6.43 -16.08
CA MET A 89 -11.80 5.40 -15.51
C MET A 89 -11.02 4.51 -14.54
N LYS A 90 -9.81 4.06 -14.92
CA LYS A 90 -8.92 3.28 -14.05
C LYS A 90 -8.55 4.02 -12.77
N LEU A 91 -8.22 5.31 -12.89
CA LEU A 91 -7.93 6.17 -11.74
C LEU A 91 -9.11 6.18 -10.74
N LYS A 92 -10.34 6.35 -11.23
CA LYS A 92 -11.54 6.34 -10.38
C LYS A 92 -11.78 4.98 -9.73
N GLU A 93 -11.50 3.90 -10.46
CA GLU A 93 -11.62 2.55 -9.95
C GLU A 93 -10.66 2.33 -8.77
N LYS A 94 -9.39 2.68 -8.93
CA LYS A 94 -8.38 2.59 -7.86
C LYS A 94 -8.65 3.50 -6.68
N GLN A 95 -9.11 4.73 -6.92
CA GLN A 95 -9.58 5.60 -5.85
C GLN A 95 -10.76 4.98 -5.09
N SER A 96 -11.69 4.34 -5.79
CA SER A 96 -12.82 3.66 -5.14
C SER A 96 -12.38 2.40 -4.38
N GLU A 97 -11.37 1.68 -4.88
CA GLU A 97 -10.76 0.53 -4.21
C GLU A 97 -10.13 0.95 -2.88
N LEU A 98 -9.32 2.02 -2.90
CA LEU A 98 -8.71 2.60 -1.70
C LEU A 98 -9.76 3.07 -0.68
N ILE A 99 -10.87 3.65 -1.15
CA ILE A 99 -11.97 4.09 -0.27
C ILE A 99 -12.70 2.89 0.32
N LYS A 100 -13.02 1.86 -0.47
CA LYS A 100 -13.70 0.66 0.02
C LYS A 100 -12.89 -0.07 1.07
N ARG A 101 -11.56 -0.12 0.92
CA ARG A 101 -10.67 -0.74 1.90
C ARG A 101 -10.68 -0.02 3.25
N LYS A 102 -11.07 1.27 3.32
CA LYS A 102 -11.11 2.05 4.57
C LYS A 102 -12.35 1.78 5.45
N PHE A 103 -13.32 0.97 5.01
CA PHE A 103 -14.61 0.76 5.68
C PHE A 103 -14.93 -0.71 5.91
#